data_AF-A0A8I1I328-F1
#
_entry.id   AF-A0A8I1I328-F1
#
_cell.length_a   1.000
_cell.length_b   1.000
_cell.length_c   1.000
_cell.angle_alpha   90.00
_cell.angle_beta   90.00
_cell.angle_gamma   90.00
#
_symmetry.space_group_name_H-M   'P 1'
#
loop_
_entity.id
_entity.type
_entity.pdbx_description
1 polymer ?
#
loop_
_entity_poly.entity_id
_entity_poly.type
_entity_poly.pdbx_seq_one_letter_code
_entity_poly.pdbx_strand_id
1 'polypeptide(L)'
;MSATEARLIIASAIGNKPQKVKDKARFRFVMYRAPIDSEILKIVLRLLPRHPEHIDAFIAYFSNYGRRRSIVKSALDYLESAVPYSYVRGELWHLIARLAGADEMRRVRWTPSQGQFSPEFKLFPFPLFAAD
;
A
#
# COMPACT_ATOMS: atom_id res chain seq x y z
N MET A 1 13.71 -1.16 -17.26
CA MET A 1 14.68 -0.91 -16.17
C MET A 1 14.98 -2.23 -15.47
N SER A 2 16.24 -2.52 -15.22
CA SER A 2 16.68 -3.69 -14.46
C SER A 2 16.49 -3.51 -12.95
N ALA A 3 16.44 -4.62 -12.20
CA ALA A 3 16.37 -4.57 -10.74
C ALA A 3 17.60 -3.87 -10.13
N THR A 4 18.79 -4.09 -10.69
CA THR A 4 20.04 -3.47 -10.23
C THR A 4 20.00 -1.95 -10.39
N GLU A 5 19.58 -1.45 -11.55
CA GLU A 5 19.42 -0.01 -11.77
C GLU A 5 18.39 0.60 -10.81
N ALA A 6 17.24 -0.07 -10.64
CA ALA A 6 16.20 0.40 -9.72
C ALA A 6 16.70 0.50 -8.26
N ARG A 7 17.51 -0.49 -7.82
CA ARG A 7 18.14 -0.47 -6.48
C ARG A 7 19.11 0.68 -6.30
N LEU A 8 19.92 1.00 -7.32
CA LEU A 8 20.84 2.14 -7.27
C LEU A 8 20.08 3.47 -7.20
N ILE A 9 19.06 3.64 -8.04
CA ILE A 9 18.28 4.88 -8.08
C ILE A 9 17.52 5.08 -6.76
N ILE A 10 16.83 4.04 -6.25
CA ILE A 10 16.08 4.16 -4.98
C ILE A 10 17.02 4.44 -3.80
N ALA A 11 18.20 3.83 -3.76
CA ALA A 11 19.19 4.10 -2.72
C ALA A 11 19.64 5.57 -2.74
N SER A 12 19.77 6.19 -3.92
CA SER A 12 20.06 7.62 -4.05
C SER A 12 18.87 8.52 -3.70
N ALA A 13 17.65 8.02 -3.84
CA ALA A 13 16.43 8.77 -3.61
C ALA A 13 15.98 8.79 -2.14
N ILE A 14 16.47 7.85 -1.33
CA ILE A 14 16.13 7.71 0.08
C ILE A 14 17.26 8.20 0.99
N GLY A 15 16.87 8.70 2.17
CA GLY A 15 17.78 9.11 3.21
C GLY A 15 18.21 8.01 4.16
N ASN A 16 19.12 8.39 5.07
CA ASN A 16 19.53 7.56 6.20
C ASN A 16 18.36 7.29 7.15
N LYS A 17 18.58 6.47 8.19
CA LYS A 17 17.54 6.15 9.17
C LYS A 17 17.16 7.38 10.03
N PRO A 18 15.87 7.60 10.34
CA PRO A 18 14.71 6.90 9.78
C PRO A 18 14.55 7.22 8.27
N GLN A 19 14.31 6.19 7.45
CA GLN A 19 14.30 6.34 5.99
C GLN A 19 13.28 7.42 5.58
N LYS A 20 13.76 8.43 4.87
CA LYS A 20 12.96 9.52 4.30
C LYS A 20 13.11 9.56 2.79
N VAL A 21 12.06 9.93 2.05
CA VAL A 21 12.20 10.24 0.62
C VAL A 21 12.85 11.62 0.48
N LYS A 22 14.10 11.66 -0.03
CA LYS A 22 14.86 12.89 -0.27
C LYS A 22 14.60 13.43 -1.67
N ASP A 23 14.69 12.56 -2.66
CA ASP A 23 14.41 12.90 -4.06
C ASP A 23 13.08 12.27 -4.49
N LYS A 24 12.02 13.09 -4.45
CA LYS A 24 10.66 12.66 -4.77
C LYS A 24 10.52 12.23 -6.23
N ALA A 25 11.27 12.86 -7.15
CA ALA A 25 11.18 12.57 -8.58
C ALA A 25 11.82 11.21 -8.88
N ARG A 26 13.04 10.97 -8.39
CA ARG A 26 13.71 9.67 -8.52
C ARG A 26 12.96 8.55 -7.82
N PHE A 27 12.41 8.83 -6.64
CA PHE A 27 11.59 7.86 -5.92
C PHE A 27 10.38 7.44 -6.76
N ARG A 28 9.58 8.40 -7.25
CA ARG A 28 8.43 8.11 -8.13
C ARG A 28 8.85 7.41 -9.42
N PHE A 29 9.95 7.84 -10.03
CA PHE A 29 10.50 7.20 -11.23
C PHE A 29 10.74 5.71 -11.03
N VAL A 30 11.34 5.33 -9.89
CA VAL A 30 11.57 3.92 -9.53
C VAL A 30 10.24 3.21 -9.31
N MET A 31 9.32 3.78 -8.54
CA MET A 31 8.03 3.14 -8.26
C MET A 31 7.22 2.82 -9.52
N TYR A 32 7.24 3.69 -10.54
CA TYR A 32 6.51 3.48 -11.78
C TYR A 32 7.15 2.50 -12.76
N ARG A 33 8.43 2.13 -12.59
CA ARG A 33 9.19 1.40 -13.62
C ARG A 33 9.99 0.21 -13.10
N ALA A 34 10.15 0.07 -11.78
CA ALA A 34 10.94 -1.01 -11.21
C ALA A 34 10.23 -2.35 -11.37
N PRO A 35 10.95 -3.42 -11.70
CA PRO A 35 10.39 -4.76 -11.66
C PRO A 35 10.12 -5.18 -10.22
N ILE A 36 9.44 -6.32 -10.07
CA ILE A 36 9.31 -7.01 -8.79
C ILE A 36 10.72 -7.26 -8.21
N ASP A 37 10.97 -6.76 -7.01
CA ASP A 37 12.24 -6.95 -6.33
C ASP A 37 12.02 -7.01 -4.81
N SER A 38 12.65 -7.97 -4.13
CA SER A 38 12.46 -8.19 -2.69
C SER A 38 13.11 -7.10 -1.84
N GLU A 39 14.25 -6.54 -2.27
CA GLU A 39 14.97 -5.51 -1.52
C GLU A 39 14.27 -4.16 -1.64
N ILE A 40 13.82 -3.82 -2.85
CA ILE A 40 12.99 -2.64 -3.08
C ILE A 40 11.69 -2.77 -2.28
N LEU A 41 11.01 -3.92 -2.31
CA LEU A 41 9.80 -4.14 -1.53
C LEU A 41 10.01 -3.88 -0.02
N LYS A 42 11.08 -4.40 0.58
CA LYS A 42 11.40 -4.16 2.00
C LYS A 42 11.60 -2.67 2.32
N ILE A 43 12.16 -1.89 1.39
CA ILE A 43 12.29 -0.44 1.54
C ILE A 43 10.90 0.21 1.46
N VAL A 44 10.14 -0.12 0.43
CA VAL A 44 8.83 0.48 0.16
C VAL A 44 7.83 0.23 1.30
N LEU A 45 7.75 -0.99 1.84
CA LEU A 45 6.85 -1.31 2.96
C LEU A 45 7.16 -0.47 4.22
N ARG A 46 8.44 -0.10 4.43
CA ARG A 46 8.82 0.78 5.55
C ARG A 46 8.50 2.25 5.29
N LEU A 47 8.48 2.68 4.03
CA LEU A 47 8.18 4.05 3.64
C LEU A 47 6.68 4.32 3.58
N LEU A 48 5.86 3.31 3.25
CA LEU A 48 4.41 3.43 3.05
C LEU A 48 3.68 4.22 4.15
N PRO A 49 3.78 3.87 5.45
CA PRO A 49 3.08 4.62 6.50
C PRO A 49 3.73 5.98 6.82
N ARG A 50 4.96 6.22 6.37
CA ARG A 50 5.72 7.45 6.66
C ARG A 50 5.57 8.53 5.59
N HIS A 51 5.22 8.12 4.38
CA HIS A 51 5.17 8.99 3.21
C HIS A 51 3.86 8.84 2.42
N PRO A 52 2.68 9.00 3.05
CA PRO A 52 1.39 8.86 2.38
C PRO A 52 1.19 9.80 1.18
N GLU A 53 1.95 10.90 1.08
CA GLU A 53 2.01 11.77 -0.10
C GLU A 53 2.50 11.09 -1.39
N HIS A 54 2.94 9.83 -1.29
CA HIS A 54 3.41 9.00 -2.39
C HIS A 54 2.52 7.77 -2.64
N ILE A 55 1.28 7.76 -2.14
CA ILE A 55 0.37 6.61 -2.24
C ILE A 55 0.22 6.09 -3.68
N ASP A 56 -0.02 6.94 -4.67
CA ASP A 56 -0.19 6.53 -6.07
C ASP A 56 1.03 5.79 -6.62
N ALA A 57 2.23 6.26 -6.23
CA ALA A 57 3.47 5.63 -6.63
C ALA A 57 3.63 4.26 -5.94
N PHE A 58 3.29 4.15 -4.65
CA PHE A 58 3.29 2.86 -3.96
C PHE A 58 2.31 1.87 -4.61
N ILE A 59 1.09 2.29 -4.91
CA ILE A 59 0.07 1.47 -5.57
C ILE A 59 0.56 1.01 -6.95
N ALA A 60 1.16 1.91 -7.73
CA ALA A 60 1.74 1.56 -9.02
C ALA A 60 2.84 0.49 -8.88
N TYR A 61 3.73 0.62 -7.89
CA TYR A 61 4.76 -0.40 -7.67
C TYR A 61 4.17 -1.75 -7.23
N PHE A 62 3.19 -1.73 -6.32
CA PHE A 62 2.51 -2.94 -5.85
C PHE A 62 1.67 -3.60 -6.95
N SER A 63 1.24 -2.85 -7.97
CA SER A 63 0.52 -3.38 -9.12
C SER A 63 1.34 -4.37 -9.96
N ASN A 64 2.66 -4.42 -9.78
CA ASN A 64 3.49 -5.44 -10.41
C ASN A 64 3.34 -6.81 -9.74
N TYR A 65 2.76 -6.87 -8.53
CA TYR A 65 2.63 -8.11 -7.75
C TYR A 65 1.26 -8.75 -7.95
N GLY A 66 1.23 -10.09 -7.95
CA GLY A 66 0.03 -10.87 -7.65
C GLY A 66 -0.17 -11.01 -6.15
N ARG A 67 -0.83 -12.09 -5.69
CA ARG A 67 -1.05 -12.33 -4.26
C ARG A 67 0.23 -12.22 -3.44
N ARG A 68 0.22 -11.36 -2.41
CA ARG A 68 1.41 -11.09 -1.58
C ARG A 68 1.05 -10.68 -0.17
N ARG A 69 1.09 -11.65 0.75
CA ARG A 69 0.76 -11.47 2.18
C ARG A 69 1.52 -10.32 2.86
N SER A 70 2.79 -10.09 2.52
CA SER A 70 3.57 -9.00 3.13
C SER A 70 3.04 -7.60 2.80
N ILE A 71 2.52 -7.41 1.58
CA ILE A 71 1.91 -6.13 1.16
C ILE A 71 0.58 -5.96 1.89
N VAL A 72 -0.27 -6.99 1.85
CA VAL A 72 -1.58 -6.99 2.50
C VAL A 72 -1.45 -6.73 4.00
N LYS A 73 -0.54 -7.42 4.69
CA LYS A 73 -0.27 -7.20 6.10
C LYS A 73 0.13 -5.75 6.37
N SER A 74 1.08 -5.21 5.60
CA SER A 74 1.55 -3.82 5.82
C SER A 74 0.45 -2.79 5.56
N ALA A 75 -0.45 -3.05 4.60
CA ALA A 75 -1.60 -2.21 4.33
C ALA A 75 -2.63 -2.26 5.48
N LEU A 76 -2.91 -3.45 6.02
CA LEU A 76 -3.79 -3.62 7.18
C LEU A 76 -3.19 -2.97 8.44
N ASP A 77 -1.92 -3.25 8.74
CA ASP A 77 -1.20 -2.62 9.86
C ASP A 77 -1.23 -1.08 9.74
N TYR A 78 -1.20 -0.54 8.51
CA TYR A 78 -1.30 0.90 8.29
C TYR A 78 -2.73 1.44 8.47
N LEU A 79 -3.74 0.70 8.02
CA LEU A 79 -5.15 1.03 8.23
C LEU A 79 -5.55 1.04 9.72
N GLU A 80 -4.96 0.16 10.52
CA GLU A 80 -5.15 0.07 11.97
C GLU A 80 -4.41 1.19 12.73
N SER A 81 -3.46 1.85 12.09
CA SER A 81 -2.76 3.00 12.67
C SER A 81 -3.63 4.26 12.65
N ALA A 82 -3.32 5.23 13.52
CA ALA A 82 -4.23 6.33 13.84
C ALA A 82 -4.67 7.23 12.66
N VAL A 83 -3.98 7.31 11.51
CA VAL A 83 -4.29 8.37 10.52
C VAL A 83 -3.81 8.09 9.06
N PRO A 84 -4.46 7.24 8.26
CA PRO A 84 -4.54 7.50 6.82
C PRO A 84 -5.80 8.34 6.53
N TYR A 85 -5.62 9.50 5.89
CA TYR A 85 -6.72 10.30 5.37
C TYR A 85 -7.53 9.52 4.32
N SER A 86 -8.77 9.94 4.09
CA SER A 86 -9.79 9.17 3.34
C SER A 86 -9.32 8.61 2.00
N TYR A 87 -8.58 9.39 1.22
CA TYR A 87 -8.04 8.95 -0.08
C TYR A 87 -7.07 7.77 0.06
N VAL A 88 -6.06 7.90 0.93
CA VAL A 88 -5.07 6.84 1.20
C VAL A 88 -5.76 5.58 1.71
N ARG A 89 -6.77 5.74 2.56
CA ARG A 89 -7.58 4.62 3.05
C ARG A 89 -8.27 3.87 1.91
N GLY A 90 -8.87 4.58 0.95
CA GLY A 90 -9.48 3.99 -0.24
C GLY A 90 -8.48 3.18 -1.07
N GLU A 91 -7.32 3.77 -1.36
CA GLU A 91 -6.24 3.10 -2.12
C GLU A 91 -5.74 1.82 -1.43
N LEU A 92 -5.59 1.84 -0.11
CA LEU A 92 -5.18 0.66 0.67
C LEU A 92 -6.26 -0.44 0.62
N TRP A 93 -7.54 -0.09 0.67
CA TRP A 93 -8.61 -1.07 0.50
C TRP A 93 -8.65 -1.69 -0.89
N HIS A 94 -8.46 -0.89 -1.94
CA HIS A 94 -8.34 -1.41 -3.32
C HIS A 94 -7.14 -2.34 -3.47
N LEU A 95 -6.01 -1.99 -2.86
CA LEU A 95 -4.82 -2.83 -2.83
C LEU A 95 -5.08 -4.17 -2.13
N ILE A 96 -5.73 -4.15 -0.96
CA ILE A 96 -6.06 -5.37 -0.20
C ILE A 96 -7.01 -6.26 -1.00
N ALA A 97 -8.09 -5.70 -1.55
CA ALA A 97 -9.07 -6.45 -2.33
C ALA A 97 -8.43 -7.17 -3.52
N ARG A 98 -7.40 -6.57 -4.12
CA ARG A 98 -6.66 -7.16 -5.24
C ARG A 98 -5.65 -8.23 -4.82
N LEU A 99 -4.93 -8.04 -3.71
CA LEU A 99 -3.77 -8.87 -3.35
C LEU A 99 -4.03 -9.90 -2.26
N ALA A 100 -5.14 -9.79 -1.53
CA ALA A 100 -5.50 -10.70 -0.44
C ALA A 100 -5.93 -12.09 -0.94
N GLY A 101 -5.64 -13.11 -0.12
CA GLY A 101 -6.28 -14.42 -0.22
C GLY A 101 -7.49 -14.50 0.71
N ALA A 102 -8.19 -15.65 0.69
CA ALA A 102 -9.35 -15.88 1.54
C ALA A 102 -9.01 -15.77 3.04
N ASP A 103 -7.82 -16.23 3.45
CA ASP A 103 -7.35 -16.13 4.83
C ASP A 103 -7.17 -14.69 5.30
N GLU A 104 -6.52 -13.86 4.48
CA GLU A 104 -6.32 -12.45 4.82
C GLU A 104 -7.64 -11.69 4.85
N MET A 105 -8.56 -11.97 3.92
CA MET A 105 -9.90 -11.35 3.91
C MET A 105 -10.73 -11.72 5.15
N ARG A 106 -10.58 -12.94 5.70
CA ARG A 106 -11.20 -13.32 6.98
C ARG A 106 -10.69 -12.50 8.16
N ARG A 107 -9.44 -12.04 8.10
CA ARG A 107 -8.84 -11.14 9.11
C ARG A 107 -9.39 -9.73 9.03
N VAL A 108 -9.82 -9.30 7.85
CA VAL A 108 -10.52 -8.02 7.62
C VAL A 108 -11.95 -8.07 8.20
N ARG A 109 -12.22 -8.90 9.21
CA ARG A 109 -13.54 -9.03 9.82
C ARG A 109 -13.97 -7.64 10.29
N TRP A 110 -14.93 -7.09 9.55
CA TRP A 110 -15.46 -5.75 9.73
C TRP A 110 -15.83 -5.55 11.20
N THR A 111 -15.14 -4.62 11.87
CA THR A 111 -15.48 -4.16 13.21
C THR A 111 -16.12 -2.78 13.06
N PRO A 112 -17.40 -2.61 13.39
CA PRO A 112 -18.11 -1.33 13.24
C PRO A 112 -17.61 -0.20 14.16
N SER A 113 -16.49 -0.35 14.86
CA SER A 113 -16.04 0.60 15.88
C SER A 113 -15.19 1.76 15.37
N GLN A 114 -15.03 1.95 14.06
CA GLN A 114 -14.50 3.20 13.50
C GLN A 114 -15.62 3.99 12.81
N GLY A 115 -16.59 4.39 13.63
CA GLY A 115 -17.67 5.30 13.24
C GLY A 115 -17.13 6.69 12.93
N GLN A 116 -16.97 6.97 11.64
CA GLN A 116 -17.43 8.22 11.02
C GLN A 116 -17.44 7.99 9.51
N PHE A 117 -18.58 7.49 9.03
CA PHE A 117 -18.98 7.76 7.66
C PHE A 117 -19.12 9.27 7.52
N SER A 118 -18.23 9.91 6.76
CA SER A 118 -18.61 11.19 6.14
C SER A 118 -19.82 10.89 5.23
N PRO A 119 -20.93 11.64 5.34
CA PRO A 119 -22.22 11.26 4.74
C PRO A 119 -22.27 11.27 3.20
N GLU A 120 -21.15 11.49 2.52
CA GLU A 120 -21.12 11.74 1.06
C GLU A 120 -20.82 10.50 0.19
N PHE A 121 -20.44 9.35 0.77
CA PHE A 121 -20.15 8.15 -0.02
C PHE A 121 -21.17 7.03 0.23
N LYS A 122 -22.37 7.20 -0.33
CA LYS A 122 -23.45 6.19 -0.42
C LYS A 122 -23.35 5.27 -1.65
N LEU A 123 -22.16 4.98 -2.16
CA LEU A 123 -22.04 4.23 -3.41
C LEU A 123 -20.92 3.19 -3.38
N PHE A 124 -20.98 2.21 -2.48
CA PHE A 124 -20.38 0.90 -2.74
C PHE A 124 -21.13 -0.18 -1.93
N PRO A 125 -22.09 -0.90 -2.53
CA PRO A 125 -22.55 -2.15 -1.97
C PRO A 125 -21.52 -3.21 -2.36
N PHE A 126 -20.69 -3.67 -1.41
CA PHE A 126 -20.05 -4.97 -1.58
C PHE A 126 -21.07 -6.05 -1.21
N PRO A 127 -21.36 -7.02 -2.10
CA PRO A 127 -22.40 -8.00 -1.87
C PRO A 127 -22.00 -8.99 -0.78
N LEU A 128 -23.00 -9.36 0.02
CA LEU A 128 -22.98 -10.44 0.99
C LEU A 128 -22.38 -11.71 0.38
N PHE A 129 -21.31 -12.23 0.97
CA PHE A 129 -21.09 -13.67 1.02
C PHE A 129 -21.71 -14.19 2.32
N ALA A 130 -23.00 -14.51 2.22
CA ALA A 130 -23.70 -15.39 3.14
C ALA A 130 -24.56 -16.32 2.28
N ALA A 131 -24.11 -17.56 2.11
CA ALA A 131 -24.91 -18.72 1.78
C ALA A 131 -24.05 -19.95 2.09
N ASP A 132 -24.37 -20.55 3.24
CA ASP A 132 -24.27 -21.96 3.68
C ASP A 132 -23.01 -22.78 3.37
#